data_AF-A0A1H3K675-F1
#
_entry.id   AF-A0A1H3K675-F1
#
_cell.length_a   1.000
_cell.length_b   1.000
_cell.length_c   1.000
_cell.angle_alpha   90.00
_cell.angle_beta   90.00
_cell.angle_gamma   90.00
#
_symmetry.space_group_name_H-M   'P 1'
#
loop_
_entity.id
_entity.type
_entity.pdbx_description
1 polymer ?
#
loop_
_entity_poly.entity_id
_entity_poly.type
_entity_poly.pdbx_seq_one_letter_code
_entity_poly.pdbx_strand_id
1 'polypeptide(L)'
;MKILVLNGSPRPNGNTARMVKTFHQAAPATLKKVAMFLSSGDDNMYDGAKFSYDGDFLGYLGLEGMGIFTNHDKNVMSRIKDMASSL
;
A
#
# COMPACT_ATOMS: atom_id res chain seq x y z
N MET A 1 -6.00 -9.62 13.38
CA MET A 1 -4.84 -8.91 12.79
C MET A 1 -5.39 -7.84 11.86
N LYS A 2 -4.91 -6.59 11.86
CA LYS A 2 -5.45 -5.54 10.96
C LYS A 2 -4.39 -5.21 9.91
N ILE A 3 -4.69 -5.51 8.65
CA ILE A 3 -3.86 -5.13 7.49
C ILE A 3 -4.48 -3.89 6.88
N LEU A 4 -3.66 -2.88 6.60
CA LEU A 4 -4.05 -1.74 5.80
C LEU A 4 -3.75 -2.03 4.32
N VAL A 5 -4.77 -1.91 3.48
CA VAL A 5 -4.63 -1.91 2.03
C VAL A 5 -4.96 -0.51 1.53
N LEU A 6 -4.01 0.16 0.89
CA LEU A 6 -4.26 1.42 0.20
C LEU A 6 -4.13 1.21 -1.30
N ASN A 7 -5.15 1.67 -2.01
CA ASN A 7 -5.17 1.75 -3.46
C ASN A 7 -5.15 3.22 -3.85
N GLY A 8 -4.23 3.60 -4.75
CA GLY A 8 -4.46 4.78 -5.56
C GLY A 8 -3.24 5.31 -6.30
N SER A 9 -3.51 6.20 -7.26
CA SER A 9 -2.52 6.75 -8.18
C SER A 9 -1.46 7.60 -7.47
N PRO A 10 -0.16 7.47 -7.78
CA PRO A 10 0.92 8.18 -7.10
C PRO A 10 1.11 9.59 -7.65
N ARG A 11 0.09 10.41 -7.50
CA ARG A 11 0.22 11.84 -7.77
C ARG A 11 0.73 12.50 -6.48
N PRO A 12 1.85 13.26 -6.50
CA PRO A 12 2.41 13.90 -5.30
C PRO A 12 1.38 14.75 -4.52
N ASN A 13 0.40 15.34 -5.22
CA ASN A 13 -0.71 16.10 -4.64
C ASN A 13 -2.08 15.43 -4.89
N GLY A 14 -2.10 14.11 -5.08
CA GLY A 14 -3.31 13.34 -5.39
C GLY A 14 -4.13 12.94 -4.17
N ASN A 15 -5.31 12.38 -4.43
CA ASN A 15 -6.20 11.86 -3.39
C ASN A 15 -5.53 10.79 -2.52
N THR A 16 -4.62 9.97 -3.08
CA THR A 16 -3.87 8.95 -2.34
C THR A 16 -2.96 9.54 -1.28
N ALA A 17 -2.17 10.57 -1.61
CA ALA A 17 -1.30 11.25 -0.64
C ALA A 17 -2.11 11.87 0.52
N ARG A 18 -3.28 12.45 0.21
CA ARG A 18 -4.21 12.96 1.24
C ARG A 18 -4.76 11.86 2.12
N MET A 19 -5.19 10.73 1.54
CA MET A 19 -5.72 9.58 2.29
C MET A 19 -4.66 8.95 3.20
N VAL A 20 -3.41 8.81 2.74
CA VAL A 20 -2.27 8.33 3.54
C VAL A 20 -2.03 9.26 4.74
N LYS A 21 -1.96 10.58 4.49
CA LYS A 21 -1.75 11.58 5.55
C LYS A 21 -2.86 11.55 6.60
N THR A 22 -4.13 11.46 6.18
CA THR A 22 -5.26 11.35 7.10
C THR A 22 -5.24 10.02 7.86
N PHE A 23 -4.92 8.91 7.19
CA PHE A 23 -4.77 7.62 7.83
C PHE A 23 -3.69 7.65 8.91
N HIS A 24 -2.53 8.22 8.62
CA HIS A 24 -1.43 8.37 9.56
C HIS A 24 -1.84 9.09 10.85
N GLN A 25 -2.66 10.14 10.76
CA GLN A 25 -3.16 10.87 11.92
C GLN A 25 -4.12 10.06 12.80
N ALA A 26 -4.77 9.04 12.23
CA ALA A 26 -5.78 8.21 12.90
C ALA A 26 -5.35 6.75 13.08
N ALA A 27 -4.13 6.38 12.66
CA ALA A 27 -3.70 4.99 12.58
C ALA A 27 -3.67 4.36 13.98
N PRO A 28 -4.37 3.24 14.19
CA PRO A 28 -4.40 2.60 15.50
C PRO A 28 -3.04 1.93 15.79
N ALA A 29 -2.56 2.04 17.04
CA ALA A 29 -1.32 1.41 17.50
C ALA A 29 -1.28 -0.14 17.39
N THR A 30 -2.41 -0.76 17.04
CA THR A 30 -2.54 -2.22 16.81
C THR A 30 -2.24 -2.63 15.37
N LEU A 31 -1.97 -1.68 14.47
CA LEU A 31 -1.55 -1.94 13.10
C LEU A 31 -0.11 -2.50 13.10
N LYS A 32 0.10 -3.66 12.47
CA LYS A 32 1.41 -4.34 12.48
C LYS A 32 1.98 -4.68 11.11
N LYS A 33 1.12 -4.79 10.09
CA LYS A 33 1.50 -5.26 8.74
C LYS A 33 0.88 -4.38 7.67
N VAL A 34 1.56 -4.25 6.53
CA VAL A 34 1.09 -3.48 5.37
C VAL A 34 1.39 -4.19 4.05
N ALA A 35 0.41 -4.22 3.16
CA ALA A 35 0.56 -4.64 1.77
C ALA A 35 0.01 -3.54 0.85
N MET A 36 0.63 -3.31 -0.30
CA MET A 36 0.17 -2.31 -1.25
C MET A 36 -0.22 -2.99 -2.57
N PHE A 37 -1.43 -2.71 -3.06
CA PHE A 37 -1.88 -3.15 -4.38
C PHE A 37 -2.15 -1.94 -5.26
N LEU A 38 -1.42 -1.86 -6.36
CA LEU A 38 -1.46 -0.74 -7.29
C LEU A 38 -2.08 -1.20 -8.60
N SER A 39 -2.89 -0.34 -9.19
CA SER A 39 -3.48 -0.59 -10.50
C SER A 39 -3.49 0.71 -11.30
N SER A 40 -2.87 0.69 -12.47
CA SER A 40 -2.76 1.81 -13.40
C SER A 40 -2.84 1.28 -14.84
N GLY A 41 -3.15 2.17 -15.77
CA GLY A 41 -2.98 1.90 -17.20
C GLY A 41 -1.54 2.10 -17.68
N ASP A 42 -0.66 2.66 -16.84
CA ASP A 42 0.75 2.95 -17.15
C ASP A 42 1.64 2.48 -15.98
N ASP A 43 2.60 1.60 -16.28
CA ASP A 43 3.55 0.98 -15.35
C ASP A 43 4.48 2.00 -14.64
N ASN A 44 4.70 3.18 -15.24
CA ASN A 44 5.57 4.21 -14.67
C ASN A 44 4.86 5.05 -13.60
N MET A 45 3.56 4.85 -13.41
CA MET A 45 2.75 5.56 -12.42
C MET A 45 2.76 4.84 -11.08
N TYR A 46 3.90 4.41 -10.54
CA TYR A 46 3.95 3.79 -9.20
C TYR A 46 4.98 4.38 -8.24
N ASP A 47 5.91 5.21 -8.71
CA ASP A 47 7.07 5.63 -7.90
C ASP A 47 6.68 6.40 -6.64
N GLY A 48 5.71 7.31 -6.72
CA GLY A 48 5.23 8.03 -5.53
C GLY A 48 4.55 7.12 -4.51
N ALA A 49 3.89 6.04 -4.95
CA ALA A 49 3.25 5.09 -4.05
C ALA A 49 4.29 4.19 -3.38
N LYS A 50 5.31 3.76 -4.13
CA LYS A 50 6.47 3.02 -3.59
C LYS A 50 7.26 3.87 -2.59
N PHE A 51 7.50 5.14 -2.90
CA PHE A 51 8.16 6.08 -1.99
C PHE A 51 7.40 6.21 -0.65
N SER A 52 6.08 6.38 -0.69
CA SER A 52 5.27 6.38 0.54
C SER A 52 5.25 5.02 1.23
N TYR A 53 5.26 3.91 0.49
CA TYR A 53 5.39 2.56 1.06
C TYR A 53 6.60 2.46 1.98
N ASP A 54 7.77 2.78 1.43
CA ASP A 54 9.05 2.66 2.12
C ASP A 54 9.19 3.69 3.25
N GLY A 55 8.91 4.97 2.96
CA GLY A 55 9.11 6.07 3.91
C GLY A 55 8.07 6.08 5.04
N ASP A 56 6.78 6.05 4.69
CA ASP A 56 5.70 6.28 5.64
C ASP A 56 5.36 5.00 6.41
N PHE A 57 5.20 3.86 5.72
CA PHE A 57 4.71 2.65 6.38
C PHE A 57 5.81 1.81 7.01
N LEU A 58 6.90 1.55 6.28
CA LEU A 58 8.01 0.77 6.83
C LEU A 58 8.88 1.65 7.74
N GLY A 59 9.25 2.85 7.28
CA GLY A 59 10.10 3.77 8.02
C GLY A 59 9.43 4.39 9.23
N TYR A 60 8.41 5.23 9.02
CA TYR A 60 7.79 6.00 10.11
C TYR A 60 6.89 5.14 11.01
N LEU A 61 5.96 4.37 10.42
CA LEU A 61 5.01 3.56 11.19
C LEU A 61 5.61 2.24 11.71
N GLY A 62 6.77 1.81 11.21
CA GLY A 62 7.45 0.58 11.63
C GLY A 62 6.66 -0.70 11.32
N LEU A 63 5.82 -0.68 10.27
CA LEU A 63 5.00 -1.82 9.90
C LEU A 63 5.84 -2.89 9.20
N GLU A 64 5.50 -4.16 9.43
CA GLU A 64 6.05 -5.28 8.65
C GLU A 64 5.51 -5.23 7.21
N GLY A 65 6.44 -5.12 6.26
CA GLY A 65 6.13 -5.04 4.84
C GLY A 65 5.83 -6.41 4.23
N MET A 66 4.60 -6.58 3.73
CA MET A 66 4.16 -7.81 3.03
C MET A 66 4.33 -7.73 1.51
N GLY A 67 4.83 -6.60 0.99
CA GLY A 67 5.13 -6.38 -0.42
C GLY A 67 4.22 -5.35 -1.11
N ILE A 68 4.66 -4.96 -2.31
CA ILE A 68 3.94 -4.12 -3.27
C ILE A 68 3.63 -4.99 -4.49
N PHE A 69 2.38 -4.99 -4.93
CA PHE A 69 1.90 -5.77 -6.06
C PHE A 69 1.17 -4.86 -7.04
N THR A 70 1.34 -5.09 -8.34
CA THR A 70 0.74 -4.27 -9.39
C THR A 70 -0.16 -5.11 -10.30
N ASN A 71 -1.14 -4.48 -10.98
CA ASN A 71 -1.95 -5.15 -12.01
C ASN A 71 -1.13 -5.62 -13.24
N HIS A 72 0.13 -5.21 -13.35
CA HIS A 72 1.07 -5.67 -14.38
C HIS A 72 1.80 -6.95 -13.97
N ASP A 73 1.75 -7.33 -12.68
CA ASP A 73 2.31 -8.60 -12.21
C ASP A 73 1.41 -9.76 -12.67
N LYS A 74 2.00 -10.72 -13.40
CA LYS A 74 1.29 -11.89 -13.94
C LYS A 74 0.46 -12.66 -12.91
N ASN A 75 0.89 -12.65 -11.64
CA ASN A 75 0.29 -13.45 -10.56
C ASN A 75 -0.45 -12.60 -9.51
N VAL A 76 -0.71 -11.31 -9.78
CA VAL A 76 -1.32 -10.39 -8.80
C VAL A 76 -2.62 -10.92 -8.21
N MET A 77 -3.48 -11.53 -9.03
CA MET A 77 -4.78 -12.05 -8.60
C MET A 77 -4.65 -13.25 -7.67
N SER A 78 -3.66 -14.12 -7.88
CA SER A 78 -3.37 -15.23 -6.96
C SER A 78 -2.86 -14.69 -5.63
N ARG A 79 -1.94 -13.73 -5.67
CA ARG A 79 -1.36 -13.13 -4.46
C ARG A 79 -2.42 -12.40 -3.62
N ILE A 80 -3.33 -11.68 -4.25
CA ILE A 80 -4.48 -11.04 -3.58
C ILE A 80 -5.30 -12.10 -2.82
N LYS A 81 -5.60 -13.24 -3.47
CA LYS A 81 -6.36 -14.35 -2.86
C LYS A 81 -5.62 -14.94 -1.67
N ASP A 82 -4.33 -15.25 -1.81
CA ASP A 82 -3.51 -15.85 -0.76
C ASP A 82 -3.47 -14.94 0.49
N MET A 83 -3.29 -13.63 0.29
CA MET A 83 -3.32 -12.66 1.38
C MET A 83 -4.70 -12.56 2.04
N ALA A 84 -5.78 -12.50 1.24
CA ALA A 84 -7.14 -12.45 1.77
C ALA A 84 -7.51 -13.69 2.59
N SER A 85 -7.00 -14.87 2.22
CA SER A 85 -7.20 -16.12 2.96
C SER A 85 -6.34 -16.23 4.23
N SER A 86 -5.33 -15.39 4.39
CA SER A 86 -4.41 -15.37 5.54
C SER A 86 -4.79 -14.35 6.63
N LEU A 87 -5.88 -13.61 6.43
CA LEU A 87 -6.40 -12.55 7.30
C LEU A 87 -7.36 -13.08 8.38
#